data_AF-A0A7C1FCK1-F1
#
_entry.id   AF-A0A7C1FCK1-F1
#
_cell.length_a   1.000
_cell.length_b   1.000
_cell.length_c   1.000
_cell.angle_alpha   90.00
_cell.angle_beta   90.00
_cell.angle_gamma   90.00
#
_symmetry.space_group_name_H-M   'P 1'
#
loop_
_entity.id
_entity.type
_entity.pdbx_description
1 polymer ?
#
loop_
_entity_poly.entity_id
_entity_poly.type
_entity_poly.pdbx_seq_one_letter_code
_entity_poly.pdbx_strand_id
1 'polypeptide(L)'
;MKTFAELDSLNLVWLNVKGRSFQLRSVPEGVDPRHVSPNDGELIATLKRSYWSSRAEVDAVGNRWTFERKIRFFKPTTIVIRSVGTGEEPAAFEQKWNGGTLTYADGRVFHWRTEGILQQRYIWTSDDGTPLLGFEMKGIFKVRGAISINSELEDHVDPHKAPPMLVFLGWYLILLAQDDAAAVVVAGS
;
A
#
# COMPACT_ATOMS: atom_id res chain seq x y z
N MET A 1 16.08 0.81 30.01
CA MET A 1 14.73 1.40 30.07
C MET A 1 14.28 1.57 28.64
N LYS A 2 13.52 0.61 28.09
CA LYS A 2 13.06 0.64 26.68
C LYS A 2 11.83 1.53 26.61
N THR A 3 11.89 2.58 25.82
CA THR A 3 10.89 3.64 25.77
C THR A 3 9.59 3.10 25.17
N PHE A 4 8.48 3.34 25.87
CA PHE A 4 7.11 2.92 25.57
C PHE A 4 6.55 3.44 24.23
N ALA A 5 7.34 4.18 23.44
CA ALA A 5 6.99 4.70 22.12
C ALA A 5 7.23 3.70 20.96
N GLU A 6 7.90 2.58 21.21
CA GLU A 6 8.34 1.64 20.17
C GLU A 6 7.24 0.67 19.67
N LEU A 7 6.08 0.62 20.35
CA LEU A 7 4.99 -0.31 20.07
C LEU A 7 3.72 0.32 19.45
N ASP A 8 3.66 1.65 19.31
CA ASP A 8 2.49 2.37 18.75
C ASP A 8 2.58 2.57 17.22
N SER A 9 3.60 1.99 16.56
CA SER A 9 3.93 2.20 15.13
C SER A 9 3.42 1.11 14.18
N LEU A 10 2.64 0.14 14.67
CA LEU A 10 2.07 -0.91 13.82
C LEU A 10 0.83 -0.38 13.08
N ASN A 11 1.04 0.06 11.83
CA ASN A 11 -0.07 0.30 10.92
C ASN A 11 -0.62 -1.04 10.41
N LEU A 12 -1.92 -1.26 10.68
CA LEU A 12 -2.61 -2.50 10.39
C LEU A 12 -3.73 -2.25 9.38
N VAL A 13 -3.80 -3.11 8.36
CA VAL A 13 -4.88 -3.12 7.38
C VAL A 13 -5.59 -4.45 7.43
N TRP A 14 -6.91 -4.37 7.48
CA TRP A 14 -7.79 -5.51 7.33
C TRP A 14 -8.24 -5.58 5.88
N LEU A 15 -7.92 -6.68 5.22
CA LEU A 15 -8.42 -7.00 3.90
C LEU A 15 -9.66 -7.87 4.05
N ASN A 16 -10.82 -7.35 3.66
CA ASN A 16 -12.06 -8.13 3.64
C ASN A 16 -12.32 -8.60 2.21
N VAL A 17 -12.30 -9.91 2.01
CA VAL A 17 -12.63 -10.55 0.72
C VAL A 17 -13.71 -11.59 0.96
N LYS A 18 -14.91 -11.37 0.39
CA LYS A 18 -16.04 -12.33 0.44
C LYS A 18 -16.34 -12.83 1.86
N GLY A 19 -16.39 -11.93 2.83
CA GLY A 19 -16.67 -12.25 4.24
C GLY A 19 -15.50 -12.88 5.00
N ARG A 20 -14.31 -13.02 4.40
CA ARG A 20 -13.07 -13.41 5.10
C ARG A 20 -12.21 -12.18 5.35
N SER A 21 -11.74 -12.03 6.57
CA SER A 21 -10.84 -10.95 6.98
C SER A 21 -9.40 -11.47 7.04
N PHE A 22 -8.51 -10.82 6.30
CA PHE A 22 -7.08 -11.08 6.29
C PHE A 22 -6.33 -9.88 6.86
N GLN A 23 -5.16 -10.14 7.45
CA GLN A 23 -4.35 -9.08 8.02
C GLN A 23 -3.17 -8.74 7.10
N LEU A 24 -3.02 -7.46 6.80
CA LEU A 24 -1.85 -6.84 6.19
C LEU A 24 -1.16 -5.99 7.24
N ARG A 25 0.15 -6.21 7.40
CA ARG A 25 0.92 -5.56 8.47
C ARG A 25 2.07 -4.76 7.91
N SER A 26 2.16 -3.49 8.31
CA SER A 26 3.37 -2.69 8.15
C SER A 26 4.23 -2.87 9.39
N VAL A 27 5.47 -3.34 9.24
CA VAL A 27 6.44 -3.38 10.34
C VAL A 27 7.68 -2.56 10.01
N PRO A 28 8.31 -1.93 11.01
CA PRO A 28 9.61 -1.33 10.84
C PRO A 28 10.68 -2.35 10.42
N GLU A 29 11.69 -1.88 9.68
CA GLU A 29 12.91 -2.66 9.45
C GLU A 29 13.59 -3.05 10.78
N GLY A 30 14.10 -4.28 10.85
CA GLY A 30 14.72 -4.84 12.05
C GLY A 30 13.73 -5.49 13.05
N VAL A 31 12.42 -5.31 12.86
CA VAL A 31 11.40 -6.02 13.64
C VAL A 31 11.07 -7.36 12.96
N ASP A 32 11.22 -8.47 13.69
CA ASP A 32 10.79 -9.77 13.18
C ASP A 32 9.25 -9.85 13.22
N PRO A 33 8.57 -9.91 12.05
CA PRO A 33 7.12 -9.96 12.00
C PRO A 33 6.53 -11.22 12.66
N ARG A 34 7.32 -12.29 12.84
CA ARG A 34 6.88 -13.54 13.48
C ARG A 34 6.69 -13.41 15.00
N HIS A 35 7.35 -12.44 15.63
CA HIS A 35 7.25 -12.20 17.07
C HIS A 35 6.03 -11.33 17.44
N VAL A 36 5.28 -10.85 16.45
CA VAL A 36 4.06 -10.06 16.67
C VAL A 36 2.86 -10.98 16.46
N SER A 37 2.18 -11.35 17.55
CA SER A 37 1.03 -12.26 17.51
C SER A 37 -0.04 -11.72 16.56
N PRO A 38 -0.57 -12.54 15.61
CA PRO A 38 -1.78 -12.20 14.89
C PRO A 38 -2.91 -12.11 15.90
N ASN A 39 -3.54 -10.93 16.03
CA ASN A 39 -4.82 -10.84 16.71
C ASN A 39 -5.87 -11.36 15.71
N ASP A 40 -6.38 -12.57 15.94
CA ASP A 40 -7.59 -13.18 15.36
C ASP A 40 -7.74 -13.22 13.81
N GLY A 41 -6.67 -13.01 13.03
CA GLY A 41 -6.71 -13.06 11.56
C GLY A 41 -5.51 -13.77 10.93
N GLU A 42 -5.71 -14.36 9.74
CA GLU A 42 -4.63 -14.99 8.97
C GLU A 42 -3.72 -13.89 8.38
N LEU A 43 -2.44 -13.89 8.78
CA LEU A 43 -1.42 -13.02 8.23
C LEU A 43 -1.00 -13.54 6.85
N ILE A 44 -1.44 -12.88 5.80
CA ILE A 44 -1.15 -13.31 4.41
C ILE A 44 0.07 -12.63 3.81
N ALA A 45 0.50 -11.49 4.39
CA ALA A 45 1.65 -10.73 3.92
C ALA A 45 2.11 -9.66 4.90
N THR A 46 3.38 -9.27 4.78
CA THR A 46 4.03 -8.21 5.55
C THR A 46 4.67 -7.19 4.61
N LEU A 47 4.47 -5.91 4.88
CA LEU A 47 5.21 -4.80 4.28
C LEU A 47 6.24 -4.29 5.30
N LYS A 48 7.52 -4.46 5.00
CA LYS A 48 8.63 -3.91 5.79
C LYS A 48 9.06 -2.59 5.18
N ARG A 49 9.18 -1.56 5.99
CA ARG A 49 9.66 -0.24 5.54
C ARG A 49 10.96 0.12 6.25
N SER A 50 11.92 0.61 5.47
CA SER A 50 13.11 1.22 6.04
C SER A 50 12.78 2.63 6.51
N TYR A 51 13.28 3.03 7.68
CA TYR A 51 13.19 4.42 8.15
C TYR A 51 14.16 5.35 7.44
N TRP A 52 15.27 4.79 6.94
CA TRP A 52 16.41 5.55 6.41
C TRP A 52 16.40 5.62 4.88
N SER A 53 15.50 4.89 4.24
CA SER A 53 15.35 4.88 2.79
C SER A 53 13.88 4.83 2.40
N SER A 54 13.57 5.29 1.19
CA SER A 54 12.24 5.17 0.60
C SER A 54 11.90 3.73 0.16
N ARG A 55 12.73 2.75 0.52
CA ARG A 55 12.57 1.36 0.14
C ARG A 55 11.59 0.65 1.06
N ALA A 56 10.70 -0.13 0.48
CA ALA A 56 9.86 -1.08 1.18
C ALA A 56 10.02 -2.48 0.58
N GLU A 57 9.83 -3.51 1.40
CA GLU A 57 9.85 -4.91 1.00
C GLU A 57 8.51 -5.56 1.37
N VAL A 58 7.93 -6.29 0.43
CA VAL A 58 6.72 -7.06 0.61
C VAL A 58 7.11 -8.53 0.68
N ASP A 59 6.74 -9.20 1.77
CA ASP A 59 6.79 -10.66 1.90
C ASP A 59 5.35 -11.18 1.95
N ALA A 60 4.89 -11.76 0.84
CA ALA A 60 3.59 -12.40 0.72
C ALA A 60 3.78 -13.89 0.37
N VAL A 61 2.80 -14.73 0.71
CA VAL A 61 2.87 -16.16 0.37
C VAL A 61 3.03 -16.33 -1.14
N GLY A 62 4.16 -16.91 -1.55
CA GLY A 62 4.50 -17.15 -2.96
C GLY A 62 5.03 -15.94 -3.75
N ASN A 63 5.03 -14.73 -3.18
CA ASN A 63 5.49 -13.54 -3.89
C ASN A 63 6.26 -12.58 -3.00
N ARG A 64 7.41 -12.10 -3.49
CA ARG A 64 8.24 -11.12 -2.79
C ARG A 64 8.63 -9.99 -3.71
N TRP A 65 8.41 -8.76 -3.27
CA TRP A 65 8.71 -7.57 -4.05
C TRP A 65 9.43 -6.52 -3.21
N THR A 66 10.21 -5.67 -3.86
CA THR A 66 10.68 -4.41 -3.29
C THR A 66 10.08 -3.25 -4.04
N PHE A 67 9.66 -2.24 -3.31
CA PHE A 67 9.23 -0.95 -3.83
C PHE A 67 10.32 0.08 -3.55
N GLU A 68 10.78 0.78 -4.56
CA GLU A 68 11.82 1.79 -4.44
C GLU A 68 11.37 3.10 -5.09
N ARG A 69 11.23 4.16 -4.28
CA ARG A 69 10.91 5.51 -4.77
C ARG A 69 12.16 6.13 -5.39
N LYS A 70 12.16 6.31 -6.71
CA LYS A 70 13.17 7.04 -7.48
C LYS A 70 12.72 8.49 -7.64
N ILE A 71 13.35 9.38 -6.89
CA ILE A 71 13.18 10.83 -7.05
C ILE A 71 14.14 11.29 -8.14
N ARG A 72 13.61 11.99 -9.14
CA ARG A 72 14.38 12.52 -10.26
C ARG A 72 14.11 14.01 -10.39
N PHE A 73 15.18 14.80 -10.50
CA PHE A 73 15.08 16.24 -10.68
C PHE A 73 14.31 16.54 -11.98
N PHE A 74 13.24 17.34 -11.88
CA PHE A 74 12.31 17.70 -12.98
C PHE A 74 11.50 16.57 -13.63
N LYS A 75 11.45 15.35 -13.05
CA LYS A 75 10.59 14.26 -13.55
C LYS A 75 9.58 13.83 -12.48
N PRO A 76 8.43 13.26 -12.89
CA PRO A 76 7.52 12.64 -11.94
C PRO A 76 8.25 11.60 -11.07
N THR A 77 7.86 11.53 -9.81
CA THR A 77 8.38 10.49 -8.90
C THR A 77 7.95 9.13 -9.44
N THR A 78 8.89 8.19 -9.55
CA THR A 78 8.60 6.83 -9.99
C THR A 78 8.84 5.86 -8.84
N ILE A 79 7.93 4.93 -8.59
CA ILE A 79 8.16 3.79 -7.72
C ILE A 79 8.43 2.57 -8.61
N VAL A 80 9.61 2.02 -8.50
CA VAL A 80 10.00 0.80 -9.22
C VAL A 80 9.63 -0.40 -8.36
N ILE A 81 8.90 -1.34 -8.95
CA ILE A 81 8.60 -2.62 -8.32
C ILE A 81 9.58 -3.65 -8.87
N ARG A 82 10.31 -4.31 -7.98
CA ARG A 82 11.25 -5.38 -8.35
C ARG A 82 10.89 -6.69 -7.65
N SER A 83 10.88 -7.78 -8.39
CA SER A 83 10.76 -9.15 -7.85
C SER A 83 12.03 -9.51 -7.10
N VAL A 84 11.92 -9.95 -5.84
CA VAL A 84 13.09 -10.40 -5.06
C VAL A 84 13.63 -11.72 -5.58
N GLY A 85 12.75 -12.61 -6.04
CA GLY A 85 13.14 -13.94 -6.51
C GLY A 85 13.84 -13.92 -7.87
N THR A 86 13.40 -13.03 -8.78
CA THR A 86 13.92 -13.00 -10.16
C THR A 86 14.79 -11.78 -10.46
N GLY A 87 14.74 -10.73 -9.64
CA GLY A 87 15.43 -9.46 -9.89
C GLY A 87 14.80 -8.60 -10.99
N GLU A 88 13.76 -9.10 -11.65
CA GLU A 88 13.04 -8.41 -12.71
C GLU A 88 12.22 -7.24 -12.16
N GLU A 89 11.94 -6.25 -13.01
CA GLU A 89 11.09 -5.11 -12.70
C GLU A 89 9.72 -5.31 -13.38
N PRO A 90 8.80 -6.10 -12.78
CA PRO A 90 7.55 -6.46 -13.43
C PRO A 90 6.60 -5.28 -13.64
N ALA A 91 6.79 -4.18 -12.91
CA ALA A 91 5.97 -2.99 -13.05
C ALA A 91 6.67 -1.72 -12.53
N ALA A 92 6.20 -0.57 -12.98
CA ALA A 92 6.60 0.74 -12.48
C ALA A 92 5.38 1.64 -12.27
N PHE A 93 5.39 2.39 -11.18
CA PHE A 93 4.34 3.35 -10.87
C PHE A 93 4.85 4.78 -11.03
N GLU A 94 4.18 5.58 -11.84
CA GLU A 94 4.45 7.00 -12.00
C GLU A 94 3.46 7.82 -11.17
N GLN A 95 3.98 8.53 -10.16
CA GLN A 95 3.18 9.36 -9.27
C GLN A 95 2.82 10.68 -9.95
N LYS A 96 1.56 11.07 -9.85
CA LYS A 96 0.99 12.35 -10.30
C LYS A 96 0.37 13.08 -9.11
N TRP A 97 0.08 14.38 -9.26
CA TRP A 97 -0.40 15.25 -8.17
C TRP A 97 -1.57 14.67 -7.36
N ASN A 98 -2.58 14.07 -8.02
CA ASN A 98 -3.75 13.46 -7.37
C ASN A 98 -3.91 11.96 -7.70
N GLY A 99 -2.80 11.23 -7.82
CA GLY A 99 -2.86 9.81 -8.14
C GLY A 99 -1.60 9.27 -8.80
N GLY A 100 -1.77 8.38 -9.76
CA GLY A 100 -0.68 7.90 -10.59
C GLY A 100 -1.08 6.73 -11.48
N THR A 101 -0.11 6.25 -12.24
CA THR A 101 -0.32 5.17 -13.20
C THR A 101 0.69 4.06 -12.93
N LEU A 102 0.19 2.84 -12.74
CA LEU A 102 1.00 1.62 -12.68
C LEU A 102 1.00 0.95 -14.05
N THR A 103 2.18 0.70 -14.58
CA THR A 103 2.37 -0.02 -15.85
C THR A 103 3.15 -1.29 -15.60
N TYR A 104 2.59 -2.43 -15.99
CA TYR A 104 3.27 -3.73 -15.99
C TYR A 104 4.12 -3.92 -17.25
N ALA A 105 5.15 -4.74 -17.14
CA ALA A 105 6.00 -5.12 -18.27
C ALA A 105 5.22 -5.86 -19.38
N ASP A 106 4.10 -6.50 -19.05
CA ASP A 106 3.20 -7.15 -20.00
C ASP A 106 2.20 -6.18 -20.69
N GLY A 107 2.32 -4.88 -20.41
CA GLY A 107 1.48 -3.83 -21.01
C GLY A 107 0.19 -3.53 -20.25
N ARG A 108 -0.15 -4.26 -19.18
CA ARG A 108 -1.31 -3.91 -18.35
C ARG A 108 -1.10 -2.57 -17.65
N VAL A 109 -2.15 -1.75 -17.64
CA VAL A 109 -2.16 -0.42 -17.02
C VAL A 109 -3.26 -0.35 -15.96
N PHE A 110 -2.91 0.23 -14.82
CA PHE A 110 -3.83 0.51 -13.72
C PHE A 110 -3.65 1.93 -13.23
N HIS A 111 -4.74 2.57 -12.80
CA HIS A 111 -4.72 3.96 -12.36
C HIS A 111 -5.04 4.05 -10.87
N TRP A 112 -4.23 4.80 -10.15
CA TRP A 112 -4.43 5.13 -8.74
C TRP A 112 -5.06 6.51 -8.63
N ARG A 113 -6.14 6.62 -7.86
CA ARG A 113 -6.85 7.89 -7.65
C ARG A 113 -7.32 8.02 -6.21
N THR A 114 -7.39 9.26 -5.75
CA THR A 114 -8.06 9.64 -4.49
C THR A 114 -9.46 10.15 -4.80
N GLU A 115 -10.47 9.65 -4.08
CA GLU A 115 -11.87 10.07 -4.23
C GLU A 115 -12.48 10.49 -2.87
N GLY A 116 -13.56 11.27 -2.93
CA GLY A 116 -14.37 11.66 -1.77
C GLY A 116 -14.06 13.03 -1.16
N ILE A 117 -15.00 13.54 -0.36
CA ILE A 117 -14.85 14.76 0.44
C ILE A 117 -13.87 14.42 1.58
N LEU A 118 -12.72 15.09 1.63
CA LEU A 118 -11.58 14.84 2.56
C LEU A 118 -10.58 13.72 2.18
N GLN A 119 -10.55 13.23 0.93
CA GLN A 119 -9.50 12.29 0.45
C GLN A 119 -9.35 10.99 1.27
N GLN A 120 -10.42 10.52 1.92
CA GLN A 120 -10.38 9.33 2.78
C GLN A 120 -10.49 8.00 2.03
N ARG A 121 -10.68 8.05 0.70
CA ARG A 121 -10.84 6.89 -0.17
C ARG A 121 -9.80 6.90 -1.28
N TYR A 122 -9.15 5.76 -1.47
CA TYR A 122 -8.20 5.54 -2.55
C TYR A 122 -8.63 4.35 -3.38
N ILE A 123 -8.51 4.45 -4.70
CA ILE A 123 -9.04 3.44 -5.62
C ILE A 123 -8.00 3.13 -6.70
N TRP A 124 -7.86 1.84 -6.99
CA TRP A 124 -7.29 1.35 -8.24
C TRP A 124 -8.39 1.10 -9.26
N THR A 125 -8.17 1.55 -10.48
CA THR A 125 -9.00 1.20 -11.64
C THR A 125 -8.15 0.51 -12.71
N SER A 126 -8.78 -0.31 -13.55
CA SER A 126 -8.20 -0.74 -14.83
C SER A 126 -8.10 0.43 -15.81
N ASP A 127 -7.47 0.19 -16.96
CA ASP A 127 -7.29 1.19 -18.00
C ASP A 127 -8.61 1.71 -18.60
N ASP A 128 -9.64 0.86 -18.67
CA ASP A 128 -11.00 1.24 -19.07
C ASP A 128 -11.77 2.02 -17.98
N GLY A 129 -11.14 2.26 -16.83
CA GLY A 129 -11.74 2.99 -15.71
C GLY A 129 -12.58 2.13 -14.76
N THR A 130 -12.67 0.81 -14.97
CA THR A 130 -13.41 -0.09 -14.07
C THR A 130 -12.70 -0.16 -12.70
N PRO A 131 -13.39 0.10 -11.57
CA PRO A 131 -12.77 -0.04 -10.25
C PRO A 131 -12.37 -1.48 -9.96
N LEU A 132 -11.19 -1.67 -9.37
CA LEU A 132 -10.63 -2.99 -9.02
C LEU A 132 -10.37 -3.16 -7.53
N LEU A 133 -10.00 -2.10 -6.83
CA LEU A 133 -9.63 -2.17 -5.43
C LEU A 133 -9.82 -0.82 -4.75
N GLY A 134 -10.47 -0.79 -3.59
CA GLY A 134 -10.65 0.40 -2.76
C GLY A 134 -9.96 0.27 -1.41
N PHE A 135 -9.42 1.39 -0.92
CA PHE A 135 -8.91 1.55 0.42
C PHE A 135 -9.70 2.65 1.11
N GLU A 136 -10.25 2.35 2.27
CA GLU A 136 -10.92 3.33 3.12
C GLU A 136 -10.15 3.50 4.42
N MET A 137 -9.85 4.75 4.75
CA MET A 137 -9.22 5.12 6.00
C MET A 137 -10.29 5.51 7.02
N LYS A 138 -10.37 4.79 8.14
CA LYS A 138 -11.28 5.14 9.25
C LYS A 138 -10.47 5.55 10.49
N GLY A 139 -10.71 6.78 10.96
CA GLY A 139 -10.15 7.32 12.21
C GLY A 139 -8.96 8.29 12.02
N ILE A 140 -8.76 9.16 13.01
CA ILE A 140 -7.84 10.31 12.95
C ILE A 140 -6.44 9.99 13.54
N PHE A 141 -6.30 8.94 14.35
CA PHE A 141 -5.08 8.68 15.15
C PHE A 141 -4.48 7.27 15.04
N LYS A 142 -5.19 6.28 14.46
CA LYS A 142 -4.64 4.95 14.17
C LYS A 142 -5.06 4.56 12.78
N VAL A 143 -4.10 4.30 11.89
CA VAL A 143 -4.38 3.91 10.52
C VAL A 143 -4.91 2.49 10.53
N ARG A 144 -6.24 2.36 10.66
CA ARG A 144 -6.98 1.16 10.36
C ARG A 144 -7.46 1.31 8.94
N GLY A 145 -6.68 0.78 8.00
CA GLY A 145 -7.18 0.61 6.64
C GLY A 145 -8.12 -0.57 6.61
N ALA A 146 -9.34 -0.37 6.13
CA ALA A 146 -10.13 -1.48 5.63
C ALA A 146 -9.94 -1.47 4.12
N ILE A 147 -9.37 -2.55 3.58
CA ILE A 147 -9.58 -2.84 2.17
C ILE A 147 -10.97 -3.44 2.12
N SER A 148 -11.91 -2.56 1.83
CA SER A 148 -13.26 -2.94 1.47
C SER A 148 -13.25 -3.09 -0.04
N ILE A 149 -13.38 -4.32 -0.53
CA ILE A 149 -14.02 -4.52 -1.82
C ILE A 149 -15.49 -4.18 -1.55
N ASN A 150 -15.79 -2.89 -1.58
CA ASN A 150 -17.00 -2.31 -1.00
C ASN A 150 -18.26 -2.96 -1.61
N SER A 151 -19.35 -3.14 -0.87
CA SER A 151 -20.59 -3.75 -1.36
C SER A 151 -21.26 -2.97 -2.50
N GLU A 152 -20.98 -1.67 -2.62
CA GLU A 152 -21.38 -0.85 -3.79
C GLU A 152 -20.50 -1.11 -5.03
N LEU A 153 -19.32 -1.66 -4.80
CA LEU A 153 -18.36 -2.06 -5.83
C LEU A 153 -18.40 -3.57 -6.08
N GLU A 154 -19.09 -4.38 -5.27
CA GLU A 154 -19.19 -5.84 -5.44
C GLU A 154 -19.78 -6.24 -6.79
N ASP A 155 -20.65 -5.40 -7.37
CA ASP A 155 -21.21 -5.61 -8.70
C ASP A 155 -20.23 -5.30 -9.85
N HIS A 156 -19.12 -4.60 -9.58
CA HIS A 156 -18.20 -4.08 -10.60
C HIS A 156 -16.71 -4.40 -10.37
N VAL A 157 -16.34 -4.85 -9.18
CA VAL A 157 -14.98 -5.27 -8.83
C VAL A 157 -14.84 -6.77 -9.02
N ASP A 158 -13.92 -7.16 -9.89
CA ASP A 158 -13.49 -8.55 -10.03
C ASP A 158 -12.16 -8.74 -9.28
N PRO A 159 -12.18 -9.18 -8.01
CA PRO A 159 -10.96 -9.35 -7.23
C PRO A 159 -10.05 -10.46 -7.77
N HIS A 160 -10.55 -11.35 -8.63
CA HIS A 160 -9.72 -12.34 -9.31
C HIS A 160 -8.86 -11.73 -10.43
N LYS A 161 -9.26 -10.55 -10.93
CA LYS A 161 -8.48 -9.79 -11.92
C LYS A 161 -7.49 -8.82 -11.28
N ALA A 162 -7.63 -8.49 -10.00
CA ALA A 162 -6.72 -7.60 -9.30
C ALA A 162 -5.43 -8.34 -8.90
N PRO A 163 -4.26 -8.00 -9.48
CA PRO A 163 -3.00 -8.61 -9.05
C PRO A 163 -2.74 -8.28 -7.57
N PRO A 164 -2.22 -9.23 -6.76
CA PRO A 164 -1.89 -8.99 -5.35
C PRO A 164 -1.01 -7.75 -5.12
N MET A 165 -0.16 -7.41 -6.10
CA MET A 165 0.67 -6.21 -6.07
C MET A 165 -0.12 -4.90 -5.91
N LEU A 166 -1.34 -4.79 -6.47
CA LEU A 166 -2.17 -3.58 -6.31
C LEU A 166 -2.51 -3.31 -4.85
N VAL A 167 -2.78 -4.39 -4.09
CA VAL A 167 -3.05 -4.32 -2.67
C VAL A 167 -1.86 -3.75 -1.91
N PHE A 168 -0.68 -4.32 -2.14
CA PHE A 168 0.54 -3.92 -1.42
C PHE A 168 1.04 -2.54 -1.81
N LEU A 169 1.02 -2.25 -3.12
CA LEU A 169 1.45 -0.95 -3.62
C LEU A 169 0.48 0.14 -3.17
N GLY A 170 -0.83 -0.08 -3.28
CA GLY A 170 -1.83 0.89 -2.81
C GLY A 170 -1.66 1.22 -1.33
N TRP A 171 -1.42 0.20 -0.50
CA TRP A 171 -1.13 0.42 0.91
C TRP A 171 0.18 1.20 1.15
N TYR A 172 1.25 0.84 0.44
CA TYR A 172 2.51 1.59 0.50
C TYR A 172 2.35 3.06 0.08
N LEU A 173 1.55 3.35 -0.95
CA LEU A 173 1.25 4.71 -1.41
C LEU A 173 0.51 5.53 -0.36
N ILE A 174 -0.47 4.93 0.34
CA ILE A 174 -1.17 5.60 1.44
C ILE A 174 -0.20 5.98 2.54
N LEU A 175 0.65 5.04 2.96
CA LEU A 175 1.66 5.31 3.99
C LEU A 175 2.64 6.40 3.55
N LEU A 176 3.05 6.41 2.28
CA LEU A 176 3.92 7.43 1.73
C LEU A 176 3.27 8.82 1.74
N ALA A 177 1.98 8.90 1.37
CA ALA A 177 1.23 10.16 1.39
C ALA A 177 1.08 10.73 2.81
N GLN A 178 0.94 9.86 3.82
CA GLN A 178 0.91 10.28 5.23
C GLN A 178 2.24 10.85 5.70
N ASP A 179 3.35 10.21 5.35
CA ASP A 179 4.69 10.70 5.70
C ASP A 179 4.97 12.05 5.03
N ASP A 180 4.63 12.17 3.74
CA ASP A 180 4.78 13.43 2.98
C ASP A 180 3.92 14.55 3.61
N ALA A 181 2.71 14.25 4.12
CA ALA A 181 1.85 15.23 4.80
C ALA A 181 2.40 15.66 6.18
N ALA A 182 2.97 14.73 6.96
CA ALA A 182 3.53 15.02 8.28
C ALA A 182 4.78 15.93 8.19
N ALA A 183 5.62 15.74 7.17
CA ALA A 183 6.83 16.55 6.98
C ALA A 183 6.53 18.03 6.71
N VAL A 184 5.43 18.35 6.02
CA VAL A 184 5.02 19.74 5.71
C VAL A 184 4.62 20.51 6.97
N VAL A 185 3.98 19.84 7.93
CA VAL A 185 3.51 20.47 9.18
C VAL A 185 4.69 20.91 10.06
N VAL A 186 5.75 20.10 10.13
CA VAL A 186 6.94 20.39 10.94
C VAL A 186 7.79 21.50 10.35
N ALA A 187 7.87 21.62 9.02
CA ALA A 187 8.62 22.69 8.37
C ALA A 187 7.91 24.06 8.42
N GLY A 188 6.61 24.07 8.72
CA GLY A 188 5.79 25.29 8.82
C GLY A 188 5.51 25.75 10.26
N SER A 189 6.10 25.12 11.28
CA SER A 189 5.96 25.47 12.70
C SER A 189 7.22 26.08 13.30
#